data_AF-A0A963Q6K2-F1
#
_entry.id   AF-A0A963Q6K2-F1
#
_cell.length_a   1.000
_cell.length_b   1.000
_cell.length_c   1.000
_cell.angle_alpha   90.00
_cell.angle_beta   90.00
_cell.angle_gamma   90.00
#
_symmetry.space_group_name_H-M   'P 1'
#
loop_
_entity.id
_entity.type
_entity.pdbx_description
1 polymer ?
#
loop_
_entity_poly.entity_id
_entity_poly.type
_entity_poly.pdbx_seq_one_letter_code
_entity_poly.pdbx_strand_id
1 'polypeptide(L)'
;MSAEPGLPPQQRVPAVRRYLLDLQQRICTAIAAIDGSPFLDDAWRKEPSEPLQGDGLTRILEQGKVFERAGCGFSHVRGKALPPSATQNRAELAGAPFEALGVSLVFHPRNPYVPTVHMNVRMLAAFPGTDKQVCWFGGGMDLTPYYGFDDDAVHFHATCKAALEPFGADLYPRFKQWCDEYF
;
A
#
# COMPACT_ATOMS: atom_id res chain seq x y z
N MET A 1 13.50 8.22 26.06
CA MET A 1 12.13 8.38 25.54
C MET A 1 11.42 7.07 25.75
N SER A 2 10.44 7.02 26.65
CA SER A 2 9.62 5.84 26.86
C SER A 2 8.83 5.58 25.59
N ALA A 3 9.03 4.42 24.95
CA ALA A 3 8.20 4.02 23.82
C ALA A 3 6.75 3.98 24.31
N GLU A 4 5.85 4.72 23.67
CA GLU A 4 4.44 4.55 23.93
C GLU A 4 4.07 3.08 23.73
N PRO A 5 3.29 2.47 24.64
CA PRO A 5 2.84 1.11 24.45
C PRO A 5 2.09 1.03 23.12
N GLY A 6 2.60 0.19 22.21
CA GLY A 6 1.97 -0.01 20.90
C GLY A 6 0.50 -0.42 21.05
N LEU A 7 -0.30 -0.13 20.02
CA LEU A 7 -1.74 -0.41 20.02
C LEU A 7 -2.05 -1.86 20.45
N PRO A 8 -3.09 -2.07 21.29
CA PRO A 8 -3.59 -3.40 21.62
C PRO A 8 -3.91 -4.19 20.36
N PRO A 9 -3.69 -5.52 20.32
CA PRO A 9 -3.92 -6.35 19.13
C PRO A 9 -5.26 -6.10 18.43
N GLN A 10 -6.36 -6.07 19.19
CA GLN A 10 -7.71 -5.85 18.67
C GLN A 10 -7.92 -4.47 18.02
N GLN A 11 -7.04 -3.50 18.27
CA GLN A 11 -7.12 -2.14 17.71
C GLN A 11 -6.21 -1.94 16.49
N ARG A 12 -5.25 -2.85 16.23
CA ARG A 12 -4.25 -2.66 15.16
C ARG A 12 -4.87 -2.63 13.77
N VAL A 13 -5.68 -3.65 13.42
CA VAL A 13 -6.33 -3.72 12.10
C VAL A 13 -7.30 -2.55 11.88
N PRO A 14 -8.22 -2.20 12.82
CA PRO A 14 -9.06 -1.01 12.65
C PRO A 14 -8.27 0.30 12.48
N ALA A 15 -7.18 0.49 13.23
CA ALA A 15 -6.34 1.68 13.13
C ALA A 15 -5.66 1.78 11.77
N VAL A 16 -5.07 0.68 11.28
CA VAL A 16 -4.42 0.63 9.96
C VAL A 16 -5.45 0.79 8.84
N ARG A 17 -6.63 0.19 8.97
CA ARG A 17 -7.73 0.36 7.99
C ARG A 17 -8.11 1.83 7.83
N ARG A 18 -8.27 2.55 8.94
CA ARG A 18 -8.59 3.99 8.94
C ARG A 18 -7.46 4.80 8.29
N TYR A 19 -6.20 4.51 8.66
CA TYR A 19 -5.04 5.18 8.06
C TYR A 19 -4.99 4.97 6.54
N LEU A 20 -5.21 3.74 6.06
CA LEU A 20 -5.12 3.41 4.64
C LEU A 20 -6.23 4.06 3.81
N LEU A 21 -7.46 4.11 4.32
CA LEU A 21 -8.55 4.85 3.65
C LEU A 21 -8.28 6.34 3.59
N ASP A 22 -7.78 6.93 4.68
CA ASP A 22 -7.36 8.34 4.69
C ASP A 22 -6.20 8.60 3.72
N LEU A 23 -5.23 7.69 3.64
CA LEU A 23 -4.12 7.76 2.69
C LEU A 23 -4.63 7.75 1.24
N GLN A 24 -5.52 6.82 0.88
CA GLN A 24 -6.15 6.79 -0.43
C GLN A 24 -6.88 8.10 -0.73
N GLN A 25 -7.66 8.60 0.23
CA GLN A 25 -8.40 9.87 0.07
C GLN A 25 -7.45 11.05 -0.18
N ARG A 26 -6.40 11.20 0.62
CA ARG A 26 -5.42 12.29 0.46
C ARG A 26 -4.70 12.25 -0.88
N ILE A 27 -4.27 11.06 -1.31
CA ILE A 27 -3.62 10.87 -2.61
C ILE A 27 -4.58 11.24 -3.74
N CYS A 28 -5.78 10.65 -3.77
CA CYS A 28 -6.76 10.92 -4.83
C CYS A 28 -7.19 12.39 -4.87
N THR A 29 -7.33 13.06 -3.72
CA THR A 29 -7.62 14.50 -3.66
C THR A 29 -6.49 15.33 -4.28
N ALA A 30 -5.23 15.03 -3.93
CA ALA A 30 -4.08 15.76 -4.50
C ALA A 30 -3.97 15.55 -6.02
N ILE A 31 -4.14 14.32 -6.49
CA ILE A 31 -4.06 13.98 -7.91
C ILE A 31 -5.22 14.58 -8.71
N ALA A 32 -6.44 14.56 -8.17
CA ALA A 32 -7.59 15.22 -8.81
C ALA A 32 -7.40 16.74 -8.91
N ALA A 33 -6.79 17.37 -7.92
CA ALA A 33 -6.48 18.81 -7.96
C ALA A 33 -5.45 19.16 -9.04
N ILE A 34 -4.45 18.29 -9.26
CA ILE A 34 -3.45 18.45 -10.33
C ILE A 34 -4.09 18.25 -11.70
N ASP A 35 -4.92 17.22 -11.87
CA ASP A 35 -5.54 16.92 -13.16
C ASP A 35 -6.67 17.90 -13.54
N GLY A 36 -7.43 18.36 -12.54
CA GLY A 36 -8.67 19.10 -12.71
C GLY A 36 -9.88 18.23 -13.02
N SER A 37 -9.76 16.90 -12.90
CA SER A 37 -10.84 15.92 -13.08
C SER A 37 -10.99 15.06 -11.82
N PRO A 38 -12.22 14.68 -11.43
CA PRO A 38 -12.43 13.85 -10.25
C PRO A 38 -12.09 12.37 -10.52
N PHE A 39 -11.79 11.63 -9.45
CA PHE A 39 -11.83 10.16 -9.49
C PHE A 39 -13.28 9.67 -9.46
N LEU A 40 -13.53 8.54 -10.13
CA LEU A 40 -14.74 7.74 -9.98
C LEU A 40 -14.51 6.68 -8.92
N ASP A 41 -15.51 6.51 -8.05
CA ASP A 41 -15.49 5.57 -6.94
C ASP A 41 -16.26 4.30 -7.32
N ASP A 42 -15.59 3.15 -7.21
CA ASP A 42 -16.14 1.82 -7.38
C ASP A 42 -15.94 1.02 -6.08
N ALA A 43 -16.96 1.05 -5.23
CA ALA A 43 -16.99 0.31 -3.99
C ALA A 43 -17.46 -1.13 -4.23
N TRP A 44 -16.73 -2.10 -3.69
CA TRP A 44 -17.05 -3.51 -3.87
C TRP A 44 -16.98 -4.28 -2.55
N ARG A 45 -17.67 -5.42 -2.52
CA ARG A 45 -17.67 -6.35 -1.40
C ARG A 45 -17.65 -7.78 -1.95
N LYS A 46 -16.91 -8.67 -1.28
CA LYS A 46 -16.98 -10.10 -1.60
C LYS A 46 -18.31 -10.69 -1.18
N GLU A 47 -18.82 -11.60 -2.00
CA GLU A 47 -20.05 -12.33 -1.72
C GLU A 47 -19.86 -13.32 -0.56
N PRO A 48 -20.92 -13.62 0.22
CA PRO A 48 -20.84 -14.55 1.34
C PRO A 48 -20.40 -15.98 0.96
N SER A 49 -20.60 -16.37 -0.31
CA SER A 49 -20.21 -17.67 -0.86
C SER A 49 -18.73 -17.75 -1.26
N GLU A 50 -18.02 -16.61 -1.35
CA GLU A 50 -16.63 -16.60 -1.75
C GLU A 50 -15.70 -17.16 -0.66
N PRO A 51 -14.62 -17.89 -1.02
CA PRO A 51 -13.65 -18.41 -0.05
C PRO A 51 -13.00 -17.33 0.82
N LEU A 52 -12.80 -16.15 0.25
CA LEU A 52 -12.36 -14.95 0.95
C LEU A 52 -13.55 -14.03 1.18
N GLN A 53 -13.51 -13.28 2.26
CA GLN A 53 -14.49 -12.26 2.61
C GLN A 53 -13.79 -10.90 2.61
N GLY A 54 -14.52 -9.80 2.50
CA GLY A 54 -13.92 -8.47 2.55
C GLY A 54 -14.58 -7.43 1.67
N ASP A 55 -13.97 -6.26 1.62
CA ASP A 55 -14.43 -5.10 0.88
C ASP A 55 -13.26 -4.27 0.36
N GLY A 56 -13.56 -3.35 -0.55
CA GLY A 56 -12.60 -2.40 -1.06
C GLY A 56 -13.25 -1.20 -1.70
N LEU A 57 -12.41 -0.23 -2.03
CA LEU A 57 -12.78 0.96 -2.77
C LEU A 57 -11.74 1.16 -3.86
N THR A 58 -12.14 0.94 -5.11
CA THR A 58 -11.33 1.26 -6.28
C THR A 58 -11.64 2.69 -6.69
N ARG A 59 -10.60 3.51 -6.85
CA ARG A 59 -10.74 4.87 -7.38
C ARG A 59 -10.00 4.97 -8.69
N ILE A 60 -10.70 5.37 -9.75
CA ILE A 60 -10.14 5.48 -11.10
C ILE A 60 -10.39 6.89 -11.67
N LEU A 61 -9.34 7.53 -12.15
CA LEU A 61 -9.40 8.70 -13.02
C LEU A 61 -8.91 8.25 -14.40
N GLU A 62 -9.73 8.43 -15.42
CA GLU A 62 -9.42 8.08 -16.80
C GLU A 62 -9.65 9.26 -17.72
N GLN A 63 -8.84 9.32 -18.77
CA GLN A 63 -8.91 10.36 -19.79
C GLN A 63 -8.82 11.80 -19.25
N GLY A 64 -8.06 11.99 -18.17
CA GLY A 64 -7.79 13.29 -17.55
C GLY A 64 -6.94 14.21 -18.41
N LYS A 65 -6.61 15.41 -17.90
CA LYS A 65 -5.77 16.37 -18.63
C LYS A 65 -4.28 16.06 -18.46
N VAL A 66 -3.89 15.58 -17.28
CA VAL A 66 -2.52 15.24 -16.90
C VAL A 66 -2.34 13.73 -16.91
N PHE A 67 -3.31 12.98 -16.38
CA PHE A 67 -3.25 11.53 -16.30
C PHE A 67 -4.09 10.87 -17.39
N GLU A 68 -3.46 9.99 -18.17
CA GLU A 68 -4.20 9.13 -19.10
C GLU A 68 -5.06 8.15 -18.31
N ARG A 69 -4.47 7.56 -17.28
CA ARG A 69 -5.13 6.67 -16.33
C ARG A 69 -4.43 6.73 -14.98
N ALA A 70 -5.20 6.94 -13.91
CA ALA A 70 -4.72 6.88 -12.54
C ALA A 70 -5.66 5.99 -11.72
N GLY A 71 -5.13 4.86 -11.24
CA GLY A 71 -5.87 3.92 -10.39
C GLY A 71 -5.29 3.89 -8.98
N CYS A 72 -6.13 4.03 -7.96
CA CYS A 72 -5.76 3.89 -6.56
C CYS A 72 -6.79 3.01 -5.85
N GLY A 73 -6.41 1.79 -5.50
CA GLY A 73 -7.28 0.81 -4.87
C GLY A 73 -6.97 0.64 -3.39
N PHE A 74 -8.02 0.66 -2.57
CA PHE A 74 -8.00 0.14 -1.20
C PHE A 74 -8.65 -1.25 -1.19
N SER A 75 -8.09 -2.18 -0.42
CA SER A 75 -8.71 -3.49 -0.19
C SER A 75 -8.50 -3.93 1.26
N HIS A 76 -9.48 -4.61 1.81
CA HIS A 76 -9.42 -5.30 3.09
C HIS A 76 -10.11 -6.67 2.96
N VAL A 77 -9.30 -7.72 2.83
CA VAL A 77 -9.75 -9.11 2.67
C VAL A 77 -9.41 -9.96 3.88
N ARG A 78 -10.20 -11.00 4.10
CA ARG A 78 -10.12 -11.91 5.23
C ARG A 78 -10.27 -13.35 4.75
N GLY A 79 -9.54 -14.26 5.36
CA GLY A 79 -9.62 -15.68 5.02
C GLY A 79 -9.45 -16.57 6.25
N LYS A 80 -9.95 -17.81 6.13
CA LYS A 80 -9.90 -18.80 7.22
C LYS A 80 -8.49 -19.36 7.47
N ALA A 81 -7.61 -19.31 6.47
CA ALA A 81 -6.26 -19.83 6.55
C ALA A 81 -5.32 -19.00 5.66
N LEU A 82 -4.13 -18.67 6.18
CA LEU A 82 -3.06 -18.06 5.37
C LEU A 82 -2.70 -18.94 4.16
N PRO A 83 -2.41 -18.33 2.99
CA PRO A 83 -1.92 -19.08 1.85
C PRO A 83 -0.52 -19.66 2.14
N PRO A 84 -0.15 -20.82 1.55
CA PRO A 84 1.15 -21.45 1.77
C PRO A 84 2.36 -20.53 1.52
N SER A 85 2.25 -19.60 0.56
CA SER A 85 3.29 -18.61 0.27
C SER A 85 3.55 -17.64 1.43
N ALA A 86 2.56 -17.37 2.28
CA ALA A 86 2.68 -16.50 3.44
C ALA A 86 3.24 -17.22 4.69
N THR A 87 3.27 -18.56 4.68
CA THR A 87 3.71 -19.39 5.82
C THR A 87 5.02 -20.12 5.56
N GLN A 88 5.60 -20.02 4.35
CA GLN A 88 6.85 -20.67 3.98
C GLN A 88 8.00 -20.37 4.96
N ASN A 89 8.06 -19.14 5.49
CA ASN A 89 9.04 -18.72 6.50
C ASN A 89 8.43 -18.50 7.90
N ARG A 90 7.18 -18.94 8.12
CA ARG A 90 6.37 -18.74 9.34
C ARG A 90 5.44 -19.93 9.58
N ALA A 91 6.04 -21.11 9.75
CA ALA A 91 5.31 -22.38 9.89
C ALA A 91 4.33 -22.37 11.08
N GLU A 92 4.65 -21.59 12.13
CA GLU A 92 3.80 -21.38 13.31
C GLU A 92 2.48 -20.65 13.02
N LEU A 93 2.34 -20.05 11.83
CA LEU A 93 1.12 -19.38 11.37
C LEU A 93 0.31 -20.23 10.39
N ALA A 94 0.76 -21.46 10.10
CA ALA A 94 0.04 -22.36 9.18
C ALA A 94 -1.40 -22.59 9.65
N GLY A 95 -2.36 -22.38 8.73
CA GLY A 95 -3.78 -22.55 9.00
C GLY A 95 -4.42 -21.44 9.85
N ALA A 96 -3.67 -20.42 10.28
CA ALA A 96 -4.23 -19.30 11.03
C ALA A 96 -5.18 -18.48 10.15
N PRO A 97 -6.35 -18.06 10.66
CA PRO A 97 -7.15 -17.01 10.04
C PRO A 97 -6.31 -15.76 9.83
N PHE A 98 -6.65 -14.99 8.80
CA PHE A 98 -5.90 -13.80 8.47
C PHE A 98 -6.79 -12.67 7.96
N GLU A 99 -6.24 -11.46 8.06
CA GLU A 99 -6.71 -10.27 7.40
C GLU A 99 -5.55 -9.63 6.63
N ALA A 100 -5.83 -9.17 5.41
CA ALA A 100 -4.90 -8.45 4.56
C ALA A 100 -5.55 -7.15 4.13
N LEU A 101 -4.86 -6.03 4.33
CA LEU A 101 -5.35 -4.72 3.92
C LEU A 101 -4.24 -3.88 3.35
N GLY A 102 -4.55 -3.07 2.35
CA GLY A 102 -3.55 -2.24 1.68
C GLY A 102 -4.14 -1.19 0.76
N VAL A 103 -3.29 -0.23 0.41
CA VAL A 103 -3.50 0.70 -0.69
C VAL A 103 -2.45 0.39 -1.76
N SER A 104 -2.90 0.28 -3.00
CA SER A 104 -2.03 0.13 -4.17
C SER A 104 -2.45 1.13 -5.24
N LEU A 105 -1.48 1.73 -5.91
CA LEU A 105 -1.74 2.65 -7.01
C LEU A 105 -0.75 2.46 -8.16
N VAL A 106 -1.22 2.80 -9.35
CA VAL A 106 -0.39 3.04 -10.54
C VAL A 106 -0.99 4.23 -11.28
N PHE A 107 -0.17 5.25 -11.53
CA PHE A 107 -0.58 6.44 -12.26
C PHE A 107 0.25 6.58 -13.53
N HIS A 108 -0.44 6.71 -14.67
CA HIS A 108 0.12 6.90 -15.99
C HIS A 108 -0.19 8.31 -16.49
N PRO A 109 0.79 9.23 -16.44
CA PRO A 109 0.66 10.55 -17.05
C PRO A 109 0.56 10.47 -18.57
N ARG A 110 -0.13 11.44 -19.19
CA ARG A 110 -0.17 11.58 -20.65
C ARG A 110 1.13 12.11 -21.23
N ASN A 111 1.78 13.03 -20.51
CA ASN A 111 3.00 13.66 -20.98
C ASN A 111 4.19 12.73 -20.66
N PRO A 112 4.96 12.26 -21.66
CA PRO A 112 6.05 11.31 -21.44
C PRO A 112 7.23 11.89 -20.63
N TYR A 113 7.26 13.20 -20.41
CA TYR A 113 8.20 13.84 -19.50
C TYR A 113 7.77 13.75 -18.02
N VAL A 114 6.58 13.24 -17.74
CA VAL A 114 6.14 12.91 -16.37
C VAL A 114 6.20 11.38 -16.21
N PRO A 115 6.93 10.86 -15.22
CA PRO A 115 7.11 9.42 -15.04
C PRO A 115 5.82 8.72 -14.59
N THR A 116 5.69 7.43 -14.94
CA THR A 116 4.73 6.55 -14.25
C THR A 116 5.17 6.35 -12.82
N VAL A 117 4.23 6.30 -11.88
CA VAL A 117 4.51 5.99 -10.47
C VAL A 117 3.66 4.80 -10.01
N HIS A 118 4.29 3.90 -9.27
CA HIS A 118 3.63 2.84 -8.53
C HIS A 118 3.92 2.98 -7.03
N MET A 119 2.95 2.65 -6.20
CA MET A 119 3.11 2.56 -4.75
C MET A 119 2.19 1.47 -4.20
N ASN A 120 2.70 0.71 -3.24
CA ASN A 120 1.92 -0.22 -2.44
C ASN A 120 2.28 -0.06 -0.96
N VAL A 121 1.28 -0.03 -0.08
CA VAL A 121 1.47 -0.16 1.38
C VAL A 121 0.41 -1.11 1.91
N ARG A 122 0.83 -2.19 2.55
CA ARG A 122 -0.06 -3.26 3.03
C ARG A 122 0.35 -3.80 4.38
N MET A 123 -0.63 -4.35 5.08
CA MET A 123 -0.50 -5.09 6.33
C MET A 123 -1.10 -6.48 6.14
N LEU A 124 -0.42 -7.50 6.67
CA LEU A 124 -1.00 -8.82 6.94
C LEU A 124 -1.10 -9.03 8.45
N ALA A 125 -2.25 -9.49 8.92
CA ALA A 125 -2.49 -9.87 10.30
C ALA A 125 -2.93 -11.34 10.34
N ALA A 126 -2.22 -12.16 11.12
CA ALA A 126 -2.54 -13.57 11.35
C ALA A 126 -3.00 -13.79 12.80
N PHE A 127 -3.96 -14.70 12.99
CA PHE A 127 -4.63 -14.94 14.26
C PHE A 127 -4.49 -16.41 14.70
N PRO A 128 -3.30 -16.87 15.14
CA PRO A 128 -3.05 -18.27 15.49
C PRO A 128 -3.71 -18.72 16.82
N GLY A 129 -4.53 -17.87 17.46
CA GLY A 129 -5.25 -18.15 18.69
C GLY A 129 -6.06 -16.94 19.16
N THR A 130 -6.87 -17.11 20.20
CA THR A 130 -7.88 -16.12 20.65
C THR A 130 -7.28 -14.77 21.03
N ASP A 131 -6.08 -14.76 21.63
CA ASP A 131 -5.42 -13.55 22.14
C ASP A 131 -4.08 -13.25 21.44
N LYS A 132 -3.80 -13.91 20.31
CA LYS A 132 -2.54 -13.75 19.58
C LYS A 132 -2.80 -13.14 18.21
N GLN A 133 -2.04 -12.10 17.91
CA GLN A 133 -2.03 -11.45 16.61
C GLN A 133 -0.60 -11.18 16.18
N VAL A 134 -0.22 -11.75 15.03
CA VAL A 134 1.08 -11.51 14.40
C VAL A 134 0.87 -10.65 13.18
N CYS A 135 1.53 -9.49 13.15
CA CYS A 135 1.38 -8.52 12.07
C CYS A 135 2.70 -8.31 11.35
N TRP A 136 2.65 -8.12 10.04
CA TRP A 136 3.78 -7.62 9.27
C TRP A 136 3.30 -6.72 8.15
N PHE A 137 4.18 -5.83 7.75
CA PHE A 137 3.92 -4.86 6.69
C PHE A 137 4.75 -5.20 5.46
N GLY A 138 4.26 -4.77 4.33
CA GLY A 138 4.99 -4.77 3.07
C GLY A 138 4.62 -3.53 2.30
N GLY A 139 5.48 -3.12 1.38
CA GLY A 139 5.21 -1.95 0.57
C GLY A 139 6.47 -1.42 -0.08
N GLY A 140 6.30 -0.30 -0.75
CA GLY A 140 7.33 0.40 -1.50
C GLY A 140 6.68 1.37 -2.49
N MET A 141 7.52 2.17 -3.11
CA MET A 141 7.14 3.01 -4.23
C MET A 141 8.31 3.11 -5.20
N ASP A 142 7.99 3.25 -6.47
CA ASP A 142 8.94 3.27 -7.57
C ASP A 142 8.46 4.23 -8.66
N LEU A 143 9.43 4.73 -9.43
CA LEU A 143 9.25 5.74 -10.44
C LEU A 143 9.81 5.22 -11.76
N THR A 144 8.99 5.24 -12.81
CA THR A 144 9.32 4.70 -14.13
C THR A 144 9.28 5.84 -15.16
N PRO A 145 10.38 6.59 -15.33
CA PRO A 145 10.47 7.65 -16.34
C PRO A 145 10.57 7.07 -17.76
N TYR A 146 9.96 7.76 -18.72
CA TYR A 146 10.19 7.50 -20.14
C TYR A 146 11.36 8.36 -20.66
N TYR A 147 11.35 9.63 -20.29
CA TYR A 147 12.49 10.54 -20.40
C TYR A 147 12.92 10.93 -18.98
N GLY A 148 14.09 10.44 -18.55
CA GLY A 148 14.60 10.66 -17.20
C GLY A 148 15.20 12.06 -17.01
N PHE A 149 14.97 12.64 -15.84
CA PHE A 149 15.61 13.86 -15.37
C PHE A 149 16.31 13.58 -14.04
N ASP A 150 17.58 14.00 -13.92
CA ASP A 150 18.38 13.75 -12.72
C ASP A 150 17.75 14.39 -11.47
N ASP A 151 17.21 15.61 -11.61
CA ASP A 151 16.56 16.34 -10.51
C ASP A 151 15.32 15.60 -9.98
N ASP A 152 14.54 14.96 -10.85
CA ASP A 152 13.37 14.16 -10.45
C ASP A 152 13.80 12.91 -9.68
N ALA A 153 14.85 12.22 -10.15
CA ALA A 153 15.39 11.06 -9.48
C ALA A 153 15.95 11.42 -8.09
N VAL A 154 16.71 12.51 -8.00
CA VAL A 154 17.25 13.03 -6.74
C VAL A 154 16.11 13.40 -5.79
N HIS A 155 15.10 14.12 -6.26
CA HIS A 155 13.96 14.52 -5.45
C HIS A 155 13.19 13.30 -4.91
N PHE A 156 12.89 12.33 -5.77
CA PHE A 156 12.17 11.12 -5.40
C PHE A 156 12.93 10.32 -4.33
N HIS A 157 14.21 10.06 -4.56
CA HIS A 157 15.05 9.31 -3.63
C HIS A 157 15.29 10.05 -2.31
N ALA A 158 15.48 11.37 -2.34
CA ALA A 158 15.61 12.18 -1.13
C ALA A 158 14.33 12.13 -0.28
N THR A 159 13.15 12.21 -0.93
CA THR A 159 11.86 12.11 -0.24
C THR A 159 11.65 10.73 0.38
N CYS A 160 11.97 9.66 -0.34
CA CYS A 160 11.90 8.28 0.18
C CYS A 160 12.85 8.08 1.37
N LYS A 161 14.07 8.62 1.30
CA LYS A 161 15.04 8.57 2.40
C LYS A 161 14.53 9.30 3.63
N ALA A 162 14.07 10.54 3.47
CA ALA A 162 13.54 11.36 4.56
C ALA A 162 12.37 10.68 5.29
N ALA A 163 11.49 9.98 4.56
CA ALA A 163 10.39 9.22 5.15
C ALA A 163 10.86 8.05 6.06
N LEU A 164 12.05 7.51 5.82
CA LEU A 164 12.63 6.39 6.56
C LEU A 164 13.58 6.82 7.68
N GLU A 165 14.10 8.05 7.64
CA GLU A 165 15.06 8.57 8.62
C GLU A 165 14.64 8.39 10.09
N PRO A 166 13.38 8.64 10.50
CA PRO A 166 12.95 8.45 11.90
C PRO A 166 12.99 6.99 12.38
N PHE A 167 13.08 6.02 11.47
CA PHE A 167 12.96 4.59 11.76
C PHE A 167 14.29 3.84 11.72
N GLY A 168 15.34 4.44 11.17
CA GLY A 168 16.69 3.86 11.11
C GLY A 168 17.44 4.22 9.84
N ALA A 169 18.72 4.58 9.98
CA ALA A 169 19.57 5.00 8.87
C ALA A 169 19.90 3.87 7.87
N ASP A 170 19.75 2.61 8.27
CA ASP A 170 19.99 1.42 7.45
C ASP A 170 18.80 1.06 6.54
N LEU A 171 17.60 1.58 6.85
CA LEU A 171 16.38 1.19 6.15
C LEU A 171 16.35 1.67 4.70
N TYR A 172 16.72 2.92 4.43
CA TYR A 172 16.72 3.44 3.07
C TYR A 172 17.71 2.69 2.15
N PRO A 173 19.01 2.53 2.50
CA PRO A 173 19.93 1.75 1.69
C PRO A 173 19.42 0.33 1.40
N ARG A 174 18.88 -0.35 2.42
CA ARG A 174 18.35 -1.72 2.28
C ARG A 174 17.12 -1.78 1.38
N PHE A 175 16.13 -0.92 1.58
CA PHE A 175 14.88 -0.96 0.82
C PHE A 175 15.04 -0.40 -0.59
N LYS A 176 15.95 0.55 -0.80
CA LYS A 176 16.37 0.99 -2.14
C LYS A 176 16.95 -0.20 -2.91
N GLN A 177 17.95 -0.88 -2.36
CA GLN A 177 18.55 -2.05 -3.00
C GLN A 177 17.51 -3.15 -3.27
N TRP A 178 16.61 -3.40 -2.33
CA TRP A 178 15.56 -4.40 -2.54
C TRP A 178 14.60 -4.00 -3.69
N CYS A 179 14.33 -2.71 -3.87
CA CYS A 179 13.56 -2.22 -5.01
C CYS A 179 14.30 -2.49 -6.34
N ASP A 180 15.61 -2.23 -6.40
CA ASP A 180 16.45 -2.51 -7.58
C ASP A 180 16.53 -4.01 -7.92
N GLU A 181 16.48 -4.90 -6.93
CA GLU A 181 16.56 -6.35 -7.13
C GLU A 181 15.21 -6.99 -7.51
N TYR A 182 14.11 -6.31 -7.18
CA TYR A 182 12.76 -6.83 -7.40
C TYR A 182 12.20 -6.46 -8.79
N PHE A 183 12.50 -5.25 -9.27
CA PHE A 183 12.02 -4.70 -10.56
C PHE A 183 13.13 -4.69 -11.61
#